data_AF-A0A146FX24-F1
#
_entry.id   AF-A0A146FX24-F1
#
_cell.length_a   1.000
_cell.length_b   1.000
_cell.length_c   1.000
_cell.angle_alpha   90.00
_cell.angle_beta   90.00
_cell.angle_gamma   90.00
#
_symmetry.space_group_name_H-M   'P 1'
#
loop_
_entity.id
_entity.type
_entity.pdbx_description
1 polymer ?
#
loop_
_entity_poly.entity_id
_entity_poly.type
_entity_poly.pdbx_seq_one_letter_code
_entity_poly.pdbx_strand_id
1 'polypeptide(L)'
;MPLVEDSPREDNNNQIPPATLDHDNEAYKEEHDNDNDVPVNKKTSFNGRLNQYFHTAKPTSSAPPALPSTKQPTTRTSSPLKRKRTTPPTSTSTSATTRITRSRSRSSTSTPTSTTTTSSSPRPRKPPTPPTTSASDSLLTDTIPPNLTLLLVGVNPGILTGITGYAYAHPSNLFWKLLHWSGITPIRHPPSDTYKLPELYNIGNTNIVERPTRDASMLSKKEMDAGVPILEAKVREKRPEAVCLVGKSIWEAVWRVKVGRGIRKEEFRYGWQDEGMNLGRVEGWDGARVFVATTTSGLAAGMSVMEKREVWDELGRWVIERRKVWEMEKGGGSDGVKVE
;
A
#
# COMPACT_ATOMS: atom_id res chain seq x y z
N MET A 1 -38.96 -53.43 -1.69
CA MET A 1 -39.64 -54.54 -2.40
C MET A 1 -41.04 -54.69 -1.80
N PRO A 2 -42.15 -54.62 -2.54
CA PRO A 2 -42.42 -54.13 -3.92
C PRO A 2 -43.31 -52.84 -3.92
N LEU A 3 -43.23 -51.90 -4.88
CA LEU A 3 -43.75 -51.88 -6.29
C LEU A 3 -45.31 -51.85 -6.34
N VAL A 4 -46.05 -51.06 -7.14
CA VAL A 4 -45.78 -50.27 -8.37
C VAL A 4 -47.03 -49.43 -8.73
N GLU A 5 -46.79 -48.26 -9.34
CA GLU A 5 -47.49 -47.49 -10.41
C GLU A 5 -49.04 -47.39 -10.46
N ASP A 6 -49.58 -46.19 -10.70
CA ASP A 6 -49.83 -45.73 -12.08
C ASP A 6 -50.14 -44.22 -12.17
N SER A 7 -49.69 -43.59 -13.27
CA SER A 7 -50.05 -42.23 -13.69
C SER A 7 -51.22 -42.28 -14.70
N PRO A 8 -51.82 -41.13 -15.02
CA PRO A 8 -51.60 -40.67 -16.40
C PRO A 8 -51.30 -39.17 -16.52
N ARG A 9 -50.55 -38.90 -17.59
CA ARG A 9 -50.17 -37.60 -18.15
C ARG A 9 -51.38 -36.90 -18.76
N GLU A 10 -51.42 -35.57 -18.66
CA GLU A 10 -51.87 -34.74 -19.78
C GLU A 10 -50.89 -33.58 -20.00
N ASP A 11 -50.46 -33.50 -21.25
CA ASP A 11 -49.63 -32.47 -21.85
C ASP A 11 -50.46 -31.20 -22.07
N ASN A 12 -49.90 -30.02 -21.77
CA ASN A 12 -50.27 -28.86 -22.57
C ASN A 12 -49.07 -27.94 -22.80
N ASN A 13 -48.50 -28.17 -23.97
CA ASN A 13 -47.51 -27.39 -24.68
C ASN A 13 -48.16 -26.09 -25.18
N ASN A 14 -47.63 -24.93 -24.78
CA ASN A 14 -47.95 -23.69 -25.49
C ASN A 14 -46.65 -22.97 -25.86
N GLN A 15 -46.25 -23.18 -27.11
CA GLN A 15 -45.09 -22.61 -27.75
C GLN A 15 -45.50 -22.04 -29.11
N ILE A 16 -45.40 -20.72 -29.28
CA ILE A 16 -45.43 -19.99 -30.57
C ILE A 16 -44.72 -18.63 -30.35
N PRO A 17 -43.90 -18.07 -31.27
CA PRO A 17 -42.91 -18.65 -32.19
C PRO A 17 -41.55 -17.89 -32.15
N PRO A 18 -40.51 -18.36 -32.88
CA PRO A 18 -39.30 -17.58 -33.12
C PRO A 18 -39.43 -16.74 -34.39
N ALA A 19 -38.92 -15.51 -34.38
CA ALA A 19 -38.69 -14.71 -35.58
C ALA A 19 -37.17 -14.59 -35.79
N THR A 20 -36.68 -15.29 -36.80
CA THR A 20 -35.35 -15.16 -37.40
C THR A 20 -35.43 -14.35 -38.68
N LEU A 21 -34.34 -13.63 -38.98
CA LEU A 21 -33.68 -13.35 -40.27
C LEU A 21 -33.05 -11.95 -40.18
N ASP A 22 -31.76 -11.87 -39.86
CA ASP A 22 -30.62 -11.93 -40.80
C ASP A 22 -30.50 -10.65 -41.63
N HIS A 23 -29.40 -9.91 -41.41
CA HIS A 23 -28.46 -9.47 -42.46
C HIS A 23 -27.19 -8.88 -41.80
N ASP A 24 -26.10 -9.65 -41.90
CA ASP A 24 -24.76 -9.28 -42.35
C ASP A 24 -24.10 -7.97 -41.88
N ASN A 25 -23.11 -8.15 -41.00
CA ASN A 25 -21.68 -7.94 -41.28
C ASN A 25 -21.24 -6.61 -41.91
N GLU A 26 -20.66 -5.70 -41.11
CA GLU A 26 -19.42 -5.04 -41.52
C GLU A 26 -18.62 -4.48 -40.34
N ALA A 27 -17.31 -4.72 -40.39
CA ALA A 27 -16.30 -4.22 -39.48
C ALA A 27 -15.97 -2.75 -39.78
N TYR A 28 -16.00 -1.88 -38.76
CA TYR A 28 -15.36 -0.56 -38.76
C TYR A 28 -14.81 -0.33 -37.35
N LYS A 29 -13.48 -0.48 -37.18
CA LYS A 29 -12.48 0.61 -37.17
C LYS A 29 -12.62 1.56 -35.98
N GLU A 30 -11.58 1.50 -35.16
CA GLU A 30 -11.13 2.56 -34.26
C GLU A 30 -11.24 3.93 -34.92
N GLU A 31 -11.79 4.92 -34.21
CA GLU A 31 -11.18 6.24 -34.05
C GLU A 31 -11.93 7.08 -32.99
N HIS A 32 -11.14 7.61 -32.06
CA HIS A 32 -11.24 8.89 -31.36
C HIS A 32 -12.61 9.57 -31.12
N ASP A 33 -12.94 9.77 -29.83
CA ASP A 33 -13.59 11.00 -29.35
C ASP A 33 -13.14 11.26 -27.90
N ASN A 34 -12.25 12.22 -27.68
CA ASN A 34 -12.52 13.64 -27.40
C ASN A 34 -12.80 13.92 -25.92
N ASP A 35 -11.72 14.33 -25.24
CA ASP A 35 -11.66 14.95 -23.93
C ASP A 35 -12.62 16.15 -23.84
N ASN A 36 -13.54 16.12 -22.88
CA ASN A 36 -14.13 17.33 -22.31
C ASN A 36 -13.67 17.45 -20.85
N ASP A 37 -12.37 17.71 -20.70
CA ASP A 37 -11.74 18.08 -19.43
C ASP A 37 -11.82 19.61 -19.24
N VAL A 38 -12.39 20.03 -18.11
CA VAL A 38 -12.42 21.43 -17.66
C VAL A 38 -10.99 21.90 -17.37
N PRO A 39 -10.54 23.08 -17.84
CA PRO A 39 -9.11 23.39 -17.91
C PRO A 39 -8.54 23.79 -16.54
N VAL A 40 -7.77 22.90 -15.91
CA VAL A 40 -6.91 23.24 -14.76
C VAL A 40 -5.44 23.09 -15.14
N ASN A 41 -4.83 24.24 -15.48
CA ASN A 41 -3.39 24.55 -15.43
C ASN A 41 -2.38 23.49 -15.92
N LYS A 42 -2.07 23.55 -17.23
CA LYS A 42 -0.78 23.10 -17.77
C LYS A 42 0.33 24.09 -17.38
N LYS A 43 1.17 23.72 -16.41
CA LYS A 43 2.63 23.97 -16.36
C LYS A 43 3.20 23.50 -15.01
N THR A 44 3.64 22.24 -14.94
CA THR A 44 4.86 21.81 -14.23
C THR A 44 5.12 20.33 -14.54
N SER A 45 5.61 20.03 -15.75
CA SER A 45 6.39 18.82 -15.99
C SER A 45 7.86 19.20 -16.06
N PHE A 46 8.69 18.41 -15.38
CA PHE A 46 10.13 18.44 -15.45
C PHE A 46 10.59 18.17 -16.89
N ASN A 47 10.70 19.22 -17.70
CA ASN A 47 11.15 19.14 -19.08
C ASN A 47 12.69 19.07 -19.16
N GLY A 48 13.21 17.86 -19.31
CA GLY A 48 14.26 17.58 -20.29
C GLY A 48 15.66 18.19 -20.08
N ARG A 49 16.07 18.53 -18.86
CA ARG A 49 17.43 19.08 -18.60
C ARG A 49 18.49 18.08 -18.13
N LEU A 50 18.22 16.77 -18.16
CA LEU A 50 19.19 15.78 -17.68
C LEU A 50 20.38 15.56 -18.64
N ASN A 51 20.28 16.01 -19.90
CA ASN A 51 21.37 15.87 -20.88
C ASN A 51 22.48 16.92 -20.74
N GLN A 52 22.34 17.90 -19.82
CA GLN A 52 23.35 18.95 -19.63
C GLN A 52 24.54 18.52 -18.74
N TYR A 53 24.54 17.28 -18.23
CA TYR A 53 25.54 16.79 -17.28
C TYR A 53 26.36 15.59 -17.79
N PHE A 54 26.31 15.25 -19.08
CA PHE A 54 27.20 14.25 -19.66
C PHE A 54 28.50 14.90 -20.17
N HIS A 55 29.60 14.66 -19.46
CA HIS A 55 30.95 14.98 -19.96
C HIS A 55 31.44 13.84 -20.86
N THR A 56 31.52 14.08 -22.16
CA THR A 56 32.18 13.20 -23.13
C THR A 56 33.65 13.60 -23.29
N ALA A 57 34.58 12.69 -22.97
CA ALA A 57 35.98 12.82 -23.33
C ALA A 57 36.13 12.67 -24.86
N LYS A 58 36.90 13.56 -25.51
CA LYS A 58 37.18 13.51 -26.95
C LYS A 58 38.25 12.46 -27.27
N PRO A 59 38.01 11.55 -28.24
CA PRO A 59 39.07 10.90 -28.99
C PRO A 59 39.32 11.64 -30.31
N THR A 60 40.59 11.86 -30.62
CA THR A 60 41.10 12.41 -31.89
C THR A 60 40.97 11.40 -33.02
N SER A 61 40.50 11.90 -34.17
CA SER A 61 40.31 11.19 -35.44
C SER A 61 41.60 11.09 -36.24
N SER A 62 41.86 9.92 -36.85
CA SER A 62 42.33 9.82 -38.23
C SER A 62 42.02 8.42 -38.81
N ALA A 63 41.16 8.39 -39.84
CA ALA A 63 40.98 7.28 -40.80
C ALA A 63 42.08 7.38 -41.90
N PRO A 64 42.29 6.44 -42.87
CA PRO A 64 41.27 5.77 -43.74
C PRO A 64 41.69 4.33 -44.24
N PRO A 65 41.28 3.79 -45.41
CA PRO A 65 40.02 3.07 -45.68
C PRO A 65 40.19 1.67 -46.38
N ALA A 66 39.06 0.94 -46.57
CA ALA A 66 38.66 0.17 -47.78
C ALA A 66 38.09 -1.27 -47.59
N LEU A 67 37.14 -1.58 -48.49
CA LEU A 67 36.20 -2.71 -48.70
C LEU A 67 36.85 -4.07 -49.14
N PRO A 68 36.11 -5.12 -49.61
CA PRO A 68 35.07 -5.93 -48.94
C PRO A 68 35.26 -7.47 -49.15
N SER A 69 34.32 -8.26 -48.58
CA SER A 69 33.73 -9.50 -49.13
C SER A 69 34.06 -10.89 -48.52
N THR A 70 32.96 -11.65 -48.34
CA THR A 70 32.79 -13.09 -48.70
C THR A 70 32.87 -14.19 -47.61
N LYS A 71 31.67 -14.77 -47.35
CA LYS A 71 31.26 -16.18 -47.08
C LYS A 71 31.96 -17.03 -45.99
N GLN A 72 31.14 -17.46 -45.00
CA GLN A 72 30.73 -18.85 -44.62
C GLN A 72 31.77 -20.02 -44.64
N PRO A 73 31.54 -21.20 -44.00
CA PRO A 73 30.45 -21.63 -43.08
C PRO A 73 30.90 -22.59 -41.92
N THR A 74 29.91 -23.09 -41.14
CA THR A 74 29.78 -24.45 -40.53
C THR A 74 30.81 -24.95 -39.49
N THR A 75 30.57 -25.80 -38.49
CA THR A 75 29.41 -26.48 -37.88
C THR A 75 29.93 -27.21 -36.61
N ARG A 76 29.06 -27.31 -35.59
CA ARG A 76 28.78 -28.49 -34.73
C ARG A 76 29.78 -29.01 -33.67
N THR A 77 29.16 -29.29 -32.50
CA THR A 77 29.37 -30.40 -31.54
C THR A 77 30.67 -30.39 -30.71
N SER A 78 30.75 -30.75 -29.43
CA SER A 78 29.88 -31.43 -28.46
C SER A 78 30.54 -31.32 -27.06
N SER A 79 29.74 -31.39 -25.99
CA SER A 79 30.12 -31.58 -24.57
C SER A 79 31.00 -32.84 -24.35
N PRO A 80 31.69 -33.10 -23.20
CA PRO A 80 31.06 -33.19 -21.87
C PRO A 80 31.93 -33.04 -20.56
N LEU A 81 31.21 -32.93 -19.41
CA LEU A 81 31.40 -33.57 -18.08
C LEU A 81 32.77 -33.56 -17.34
N LYS A 82 32.82 -33.10 -16.07
CA LYS A 82 32.85 -33.94 -14.82
C LYS A 82 33.19 -33.18 -13.50
N ARG A 83 32.40 -33.50 -12.44
CA ARG A 83 32.71 -33.87 -11.01
C ARG A 83 33.69 -33.03 -10.17
N LYS A 84 33.63 -32.98 -8.82
CA LYS A 84 32.65 -33.26 -7.73
C LYS A 84 33.36 -32.87 -6.42
N ARG A 85 32.58 -32.35 -5.47
CA ARG A 85 32.78 -32.00 -4.05
C ARG A 85 33.27 -33.15 -3.14
N THR A 86 34.04 -32.86 -2.07
CA THR A 86 33.85 -33.29 -0.64
C THR A 86 34.97 -32.83 0.33
N THR A 87 34.59 -32.62 1.60
CA THR A 87 35.32 -32.16 2.82
C THR A 87 35.78 -33.33 3.75
N PRO A 88 36.12 -33.13 5.06
CA PRO A 88 37.44 -33.03 5.74
C PRO A 88 37.76 -34.26 6.66
N PRO A 89 38.79 -34.30 7.58
CA PRO A 89 38.72 -33.73 8.96
C PRO A 89 40.06 -33.41 9.75
N THR A 90 39.89 -32.63 10.86
CA THR A 90 40.45 -32.60 12.27
C THR A 90 41.92 -32.89 12.71
N SER A 91 42.50 -32.00 13.54
CA SER A 91 43.16 -32.21 14.89
C SER A 91 43.92 -30.93 15.39
N THR A 92 43.64 -30.30 16.55
CA THR A 92 44.05 -30.47 17.98
C THR A 92 45.44 -29.91 18.40
N SER A 93 45.48 -28.89 19.30
CA SER A 93 46.37 -28.72 20.49
C SER A 93 46.31 -27.26 21.03
N THR A 94 45.83 -26.96 22.25
CA THR A 94 46.41 -26.92 23.63
C THR A 94 47.21 -25.66 24.04
N SER A 95 46.79 -25.08 25.18
CA SER A 95 47.57 -24.44 26.28
C SER A 95 47.73 -22.89 26.37
N ALA A 96 46.90 -22.32 27.26
CA ALA A 96 47.18 -21.49 28.45
C ALA A 96 48.27 -20.38 28.46
N THR A 97 47.90 -19.18 28.98
CA THR A 97 48.46 -18.49 30.18
C THR A 97 48.33 -16.95 30.09
N THR A 98 47.63 -16.36 31.08
CA THR A 98 47.93 -15.17 31.93
C THR A 98 48.94 -14.10 31.43
N ARG A 99 48.94 -12.79 31.75
CA ARG A 99 48.26 -11.85 32.68
C ARG A 99 48.94 -10.48 32.40
N ILE A 100 48.37 -9.34 32.88
CA ILE A 100 49.12 -8.14 33.39
C ILE A 100 49.87 -7.31 32.30
N THR A 101 49.93 -5.97 32.24
CA THR A 101 49.49 -4.81 33.03
C THR A 101 49.77 -3.53 32.22
N ARG A 102 49.20 -2.41 32.70
CA ARG A 102 49.81 -1.07 32.83
C ARG A 102 50.37 -0.44 31.54
N SER A 103 49.78 0.64 31.03
CA SER A 103 49.58 1.98 31.62
C SER A 103 50.49 2.94 30.89
N ARG A 104 49.93 4.13 30.62
CA ARG A 104 50.64 5.41 30.60
C ARG A 104 51.63 5.60 29.44
N SER A 105 51.75 6.73 28.77
CA SER A 105 51.04 8.00 28.65
C SER A 105 52.11 8.94 28.10
N ARG A 106 51.72 9.93 27.29
CA ARG A 106 52.46 11.20 27.12
C ARG A 106 53.82 11.03 26.40
N SER A 107 54.34 11.95 25.61
CA SER A 107 54.00 13.31 25.18
C SER A 107 55.28 13.75 24.46
N SER A 108 55.20 14.53 23.38
CA SER A 108 56.07 15.71 23.22
C SER A 108 55.96 16.30 21.82
N THR A 109 55.37 17.47 21.83
CA THR A 109 55.60 18.67 21.01
C THR A 109 57.01 18.79 20.40
N SER A 110 57.07 19.19 19.12
CA SER A 110 58.06 20.14 18.57
C SER A 110 57.69 20.59 17.15
N THR A 111 57.25 21.83 17.00
CA THR A 111 57.43 22.71 15.81
C THR A 111 58.91 23.18 15.76
N PRO A 112 59.45 23.81 14.68
CA PRO A 112 58.79 24.57 13.60
C PRO A 112 59.36 24.34 12.17
N THR A 113 58.75 24.95 11.14
CA THR A 113 59.40 25.77 10.07
C THR A 113 58.42 25.98 8.90
N SER A 114 58.53 27.17 8.30
CA SER A 114 57.61 27.92 7.46
C SER A 114 57.35 27.42 6.03
N THR A 115 56.36 28.07 5.39
CA THR A 115 56.00 28.12 3.95
C THR A 115 55.33 26.84 3.42
N THR A 116 54.14 26.84 2.80
CA THR A 116 53.69 27.68 1.68
C THR A 116 52.16 27.63 1.57
N THR A 117 51.59 28.70 0.99
CA THR A 117 50.19 28.94 0.62
C THR A 117 49.42 27.76 0.00
N THR A 118 48.21 27.47 0.51
CA THR A 118 47.04 27.11 -0.32
C THR A 118 45.74 27.59 0.32
N SER A 119 44.99 28.35 -0.46
CA SER A 119 43.65 28.88 -0.18
C SER A 119 42.62 27.76 -0.02
N SER A 120 42.04 27.61 1.17
CA SER A 120 40.89 26.71 1.38
C SER A 120 39.59 27.45 1.11
N SER A 121 38.90 27.05 0.05
CA SER A 121 37.55 27.52 -0.29
C SER A 121 36.54 27.03 0.76
N PRO A 122 35.59 27.87 1.20
CA PRO A 122 34.72 27.56 2.33
C PRO A 122 33.69 26.48 1.98
N ARG A 123 33.64 25.45 2.82
CA ARG A 123 32.63 24.38 2.78
C ARG A 123 31.22 25.00 2.86
N PRO A 124 30.29 24.68 1.95
CA PRO A 124 28.95 25.25 1.99
C PRO A 124 28.24 24.82 3.27
N ARG A 125 27.90 25.79 4.11
CA ARG A 125 27.09 25.59 5.32
C ARG A 125 25.74 25.06 4.89
N LYS A 126 25.30 23.97 5.53
CA LYS A 126 23.93 23.48 5.41
C LYS A 126 22.98 24.66 5.71
N PRO A 127 21.90 24.83 4.95
CA PRO A 127 20.90 25.85 5.27
C PRO A 127 20.39 25.59 6.70
N PRO A 128 20.12 26.66 7.48
CA PRO A 128 19.57 26.51 8.81
C PRO A 128 18.30 25.67 8.71
N THR A 129 18.24 24.60 9.49
CA THR A 129 16.99 23.88 9.75
C THR A 129 15.95 24.93 10.10
N PRO A 130 14.80 25.02 9.39
CA PRO A 130 13.74 25.89 9.83
C PRO A 130 13.41 25.53 11.28
N PRO A 131 13.08 26.52 12.13
CA PRO A 131 12.76 26.26 13.51
C PRO A 131 11.70 25.16 13.54
N THR A 132 11.90 24.19 14.43
CA THR A 132 10.88 23.21 14.80
C THR A 132 9.70 24.00 15.34
N THR A 133 8.84 24.48 14.44
CA THR A 133 7.53 24.98 14.78
C THR A 133 6.83 23.82 15.48
N SER A 134 6.53 24.05 16.75
CA SER A 134 5.59 23.31 17.58
C SER A 134 4.58 22.59 16.72
N ALA A 135 4.41 21.29 16.96
CA ALA A 135 3.40 20.44 16.34
C ALA A 135 2.10 21.24 16.18
N SER A 136 1.80 21.69 14.96
CA SER A 136 0.51 22.24 14.64
C SER A 136 -0.48 21.08 14.83
N ASP A 137 -1.38 21.22 15.79
CA ASP A 137 -2.42 20.22 16.04
C ASP A 137 -3.13 19.91 14.72
N SER A 138 -3.35 18.62 14.47
CA SER A 138 -4.03 18.15 13.28
C SER A 138 -5.47 18.66 13.26
N LEU A 139 -5.92 19.26 12.15
CA LEU A 139 -7.35 19.54 11.94
C LEU A 139 -8.16 18.30 11.56
N LEU A 140 -7.51 17.15 11.31
CA LEU A 140 -8.21 15.92 10.97
C LEU A 140 -8.94 15.40 12.22
N THR A 141 -10.26 15.23 12.10
CA THR A 141 -11.06 14.60 13.14
C THR A 141 -11.49 13.19 12.71
N ASP A 142 -11.66 12.33 13.70
CA ASP A 142 -12.22 10.99 13.50
C ASP A 142 -13.65 11.06 12.94
N THR A 143 -13.98 10.13 12.04
CA THR A 143 -15.32 9.96 11.45
C THR A 143 -15.81 8.55 11.78
N ILE A 144 -16.21 8.34 13.03
CA ILE A 144 -16.57 7.00 13.54
C ILE A 144 -17.95 7.02 14.19
N PRO A 145 -19.04 7.20 13.43
CA PRO A 145 -20.37 6.94 13.95
C PRO A 145 -20.50 5.45 14.37
N PRO A 146 -21.48 5.11 15.21
CA PRO A 146 -21.72 3.73 15.59
C PRO A 146 -22.11 2.84 14.40
N ASN A 147 -21.79 1.55 14.50
CA ASN A 147 -22.21 0.47 13.61
C ASN A 147 -21.82 0.69 12.13
N LEU A 148 -20.58 1.16 11.91
CA LEU A 148 -20.05 1.31 10.57
C LEU A 148 -19.95 -0.04 9.82
N THR A 149 -20.20 -0.12 8.51
CA THR A 149 -19.78 -1.33 7.73
C THR A 149 -18.26 -1.43 7.75
N LEU A 150 -17.59 -0.32 7.48
CA LEU A 150 -16.15 -0.29 7.34
C LEU A 150 -15.53 0.91 8.04
N LEU A 151 -14.60 0.65 8.96
CA LEU A 151 -13.71 1.65 9.51
C LEU A 151 -12.32 1.53 8.86
N LEU A 152 -11.90 2.58 8.15
CA LEU A 152 -10.57 2.68 7.53
C LEU A 152 -9.59 3.33 8.52
N VAL A 153 -8.52 2.60 8.86
CA VAL A 153 -7.53 3.02 9.85
C VAL A 153 -6.21 3.33 9.15
N GLY A 154 -5.80 4.59 9.15
CA GLY A 154 -4.48 5.02 8.69
C GLY A 154 -3.42 4.95 9.78
N VAL A 155 -2.17 5.23 9.39
CA VAL A 155 -1.04 5.28 10.33
C VAL A 155 -1.16 6.55 11.18
N ASN A 156 -1.05 7.70 10.54
CA ASN A 156 -1.17 9.02 11.14
C ASN A 156 -1.41 10.08 10.06
N PRO A 157 -1.85 11.29 10.41
CA PRO A 157 -1.97 12.39 9.48
C PRO A 157 -0.64 12.71 8.79
N GLY A 158 -0.61 12.72 7.46
CA GLY A 158 0.44 13.41 6.71
C GLY A 158 0.30 14.93 6.90
N ILE A 159 1.36 15.72 6.67
CA ILE A 159 1.32 17.18 6.87
C ILE A 159 0.11 17.85 6.18
N LEU A 160 -0.16 17.55 4.91
CA LEU A 160 -1.30 18.14 4.21
C LEU A 160 -2.66 17.67 4.78
N THR A 161 -2.76 16.41 5.21
CA THR A 161 -3.96 15.91 5.89
C THR A 161 -4.17 16.61 7.24
N GLY A 162 -3.10 16.84 8.00
CA GLY A 162 -3.16 17.59 9.25
C GLY A 162 -3.60 19.04 9.03
N ILE A 163 -3.09 19.71 7.99
CA ILE A 163 -3.44 21.11 7.67
C ILE A 163 -4.86 21.25 7.12
N THR A 164 -5.31 20.34 6.25
CA THR A 164 -6.63 20.44 5.60
C THR A 164 -7.75 19.86 6.44
N GLY A 165 -7.42 18.99 7.38
CA GLY A 165 -8.40 18.17 8.08
C GLY A 165 -9.04 17.09 7.20
N TYR A 166 -8.51 16.81 6.01
CA TYR A 166 -9.07 15.80 5.11
C TYR A 166 -8.19 14.57 5.02
N ALA A 167 -8.80 13.39 5.16
CA ALA A 167 -8.10 12.13 5.14
C ALA A 167 -7.38 11.93 3.78
N TYR A 168 -6.11 11.52 3.86
CA TYR A 168 -5.29 11.20 2.67
C TYR A 168 -5.23 12.32 1.61
N ALA A 169 -5.10 13.57 2.04
CA ALA A 169 -5.22 14.76 1.19
C ALA A 169 -4.07 14.96 0.19
N HIS A 170 -2.90 14.36 0.44
CA HIS A 170 -1.74 14.56 -0.42
C HIS A 170 -1.98 13.97 -1.83
N PRO A 171 -1.70 14.70 -2.93
CA PRO A 171 -2.00 14.24 -4.30
C PRO A 171 -1.31 12.94 -4.72
N SER A 172 -0.15 12.64 -4.13
CA SER A 172 0.54 11.35 -4.38
C SER A 172 -0.08 10.17 -3.62
N ASN A 173 -1.02 10.41 -2.71
CA ASN A 173 -1.70 9.35 -1.99
C ASN A 173 -2.75 8.70 -2.90
N LEU A 174 -2.72 7.37 -2.97
CA LEU A 174 -3.59 6.59 -3.84
C LEU A 174 -4.93 6.21 -3.18
N PHE A 175 -5.17 6.58 -1.92
CA PHE A 175 -6.35 6.16 -1.16
C PHE A 175 -7.65 6.37 -1.92
N TRP A 176 -7.93 7.59 -2.35
CA TRP A 176 -9.16 7.93 -3.06
C TRP A 176 -9.29 7.23 -4.42
N LYS A 177 -8.15 6.92 -5.08
CA LYS A 177 -8.15 6.14 -6.32
C LYS A 177 -8.44 4.67 -6.04
N LEU A 178 -7.80 4.08 -5.03
CA LEU A 178 -7.97 2.68 -4.65
C LEU A 178 -9.37 2.41 -4.10
N LEU A 179 -9.95 3.34 -3.34
CA LEU A 179 -11.34 3.27 -2.86
C LEU A 179 -12.33 3.14 -4.03
N HIS A 180 -12.12 3.94 -5.08
CA HIS A 180 -12.94 3.89 -6.27
C HIS A 180 -12.65 2.67 -7.15
N TRP A 181 -11.39 2.38 -7.45
CA TRP A 181 -10.99 1.28 -8.34
C TRP A 181 -11.40 -0.10 -7.83
N SER A 182 -11.47 -0.26 -6.50
CA SER A 182 -11.97 -1.47 -5.85
C SER A 182 -13.50 -1.53 -5.74
N GLY A 183 -14.20 -0.44 -6.07
CA GLY A 183 -15.66 -0.33 -5.94
C GLY A 183 -16.17 -0.12 -4.52
N ILE A 184 -15.27 0.10 -3.54
CA ILE A 184 -15.64 0.55 -2.18
C ILE A 184 -16.43 1.85 -2.27
N THR A 185 -16.11 2.74 -3.21
CA THR A 185 -17.00 3.85 -3.59
C THR A 185 -17.32 3.79 -5.09
N PRO A 186 -18.58 4.06 -5.49
CA PRO A 186 -18.99 3.99 -6.90
C PRO A 186 -18.32 5.07 -7.76
N ILE A 187 -17.99 6.22 -7.16
CA ILE A 187 -17.25 7.31 -7.80
C ILE A 187 -15.93 7.58 -7.07
N ARG A 188 -15.02 8.30 -7.73
CA ARG A 188 -13.81 8.83 -7.10
C ARG A 188 -14.10 10.15 -6.41
N HIS A 189 -14.12 10.12 -5.08
CA HIS A 189 -14.26 11.31 -4.26
C HIS A 189 -12.96 12.12 -4.14
N PRO A 190 -13.04 13.45 -4.02
CA PRO A 190 -11.94 14.28 -3.54
C PRO A 190 -11.75 14.14 -2.01
N PRO A 191 -10.56 14.48 -1.47
CA PRO A 191 -10.32 14.48 -0.02
C PRO A 191 -11.34 15.28 0.80
N SER A 192 -11.88 16.38 0.25
CA SER A 192 -12.88 17.22 0.91
C SER A 192 -14.18 16.49 1.26
N ASP A 193 -14.42 15.29 0.70
CA ASP A 193 -15.58 14.47 1.02
C ASP A 193 -15.35 13.50 2.19
N THR A 194 -14.20 13.58 2.89
CA THR A 194 -13.86 12.77 4.08
C THR A 194 -15.06 12.62 5.03
N TYR A 195 -15.72 13.72 5.36
CA TYR A 195 -16.81 13.76 6.35
C TYR A 195 -18.17 13.33 5.79
N LYS A 196 -18.30 13.11 4.48
CA LYS A 196 -19.54 12.66 3.82
C LYS A 196 -19.62 11.14 3.70
N LEU A 197 -18.47 10.44 3.70
CA LEU A 197 -18.43 8.98 3.53
C LEU A 197 -19.30 8.20 4.54
N PRO A 198 -19.42 8.61 5.82
CA PRO A 198 -20.28 7.88 6.75
C PRO A 198 -21.77 7.94 6.38
N GLU A 199 -22.25 9.07 5.87
CA GLU A 199 -23.65 9.20 5.45
C GLU A 199 -23.89 8.50 4.12
N LEU A 200 -23.00 8.73 3.15
CA LEU A 200 -23.15 8.22 1.78
C LEU A 200 -22.97 6.70 1.68
N TYR A 201 -22.03 6.15 2.45
CA TYR A 201 -21.60 4.75 2.30
C TYR A 201 -21.46 4.02 3.61
N ASN A 202 -21.65 4.70 4.75
CA ASN A 202 -21.45 4.13 6.07
C ASN A 202 -20.05 3.47 6.18
N ILE A 203 -19.09 4.31 5.78
CA ILE A 203 -17.65 4.11 5.85
C ILE A 203 -17.05 5.27 6.65
N GLY A 204 -16.20 4.96 7.62
CA GLY A 204 -15.53 5.94 8.47
C GLY A 204 -14.01 5.90 8.38
N ASN A 205 -13.36 6.92 8.96
CA ASN A 205 -11.91 7.04 8.99
C ASN A 205 -11.39 7.39 10.40
N THR A 206 -10.23 6.81 10.73
CA THR A 206 -9.41 7.17 11.91
C THR A 206 -7.93 6.87 11.65
N ASN A 207 -7.06 7.14 12.62
CA ASN A 207 -5.65 6.73 12.61
C ASN A 207 -5.27 6.04 13.93
N ILE A 208 -4.27 5.17 13.87
CA ILE A 208 -3.67 4.56 15.07
C ILE A 208 -2.85 5.59 15.88
N VAL A 209 -2.26 6.60 15.23
CA VAL A 209 -1.52 7.69 15.87
C VAL A 209 -2.06 9.03 15.41
N GLU A 210 -2.30 9.94 16.35
CA GLU A 210 -2.92 11.26 16.08
C GLU A 210 -1.90 12.30 15.58
N ARG A 211 -0.64 12.18 15.99
CA ARG A 211 0.42 13.17 15.71
C ARG A 211 0.74 13.24 14.21
N PRO A 212 0.65 14.43 13.58
CA PRO A 212 1.05 14.59 12.18
C PRO A 212 2.55 14.38 11.96
N THR A 213 2.91 13.72 10.86
CA THR A 213 4.31 13.62 10.40
C THR A 213 4.41 13.75 8.89
N ARG A 214 5.62 14.05 8.39
CA ARG A 214 5.91 14.01 6.95
C ARG A 214 5.95 12.59 6.41
N ASP A 215 6.41 11.65 7.23
CA ASP A 215 6.58 10.26 6.88
C ASP A 215 6.23 9.38 8.09
N ALA A 216 5.52 8.27 7.84
CA ALA A 216 5.14 7.30 8.87
C ALA A 216 6.37 6.65 9.55
N SER A 217 7.52 6.59 8.88
CA SER A 217 8.79 6.10 9.45
C SER A 217 9.33 6.98 10.59
N MET A 218 8.79 8.20 10.76
CA MET A 218 9.12 9.07 11.89
C MET A 218 8.41 8.67 13.20
N LEU A 219 7.48 7.71 13.14
CA LEU A 219 6.83 7.17 14.32
C LEU A 219 7.66 6.01 14.90
N SER A 220 7.84 6.02 16.21
CA SER A 220 8.51 4.90 16.87
C SER A 220 7.58 3.68 16.97
N LYS A 221 8.15 2.47 17.09
CA LYS A 221 7.34 1.27 17.37
C LYS A 221 6.51 1.43 18.66
N LYS A 222 7.10 2.03 19.70
CA LYS A 222 6.43 2.30 20.97
C LYS A 222 5.21 3.22 20.80
N GLU A 223 5.33 4.24 19.95
CA GLU A 223 4.22 5.16 19.66
C GLU A 223 3.10 4.46 18.89
N MET A 224 3.45 3.64 17.90
CA MET A 224 2.48 2.79 17.18
C MET A 224 1.78 1.80 18.12
N ASP A 225 2.55 1.14 19.00
CA ASP A 225 2.05 0.14 19.95
C ASP A 225 1.13 0.81 21.00
N ALA A 226 1.45 2.04 21.43
CA ALA A 226 0.61 2.82 22.34
C ALA A 226 -0.73 3.23 21.71
N GLY A 227 -0.81 3.33 20.38
CA GLY A 227 -2.05 3.60 19.65
C GLY A 227 -3.02 2.42 19.59
N VAL A 228 -2.53 1.18 19.71
CA VAL A 228 -3.38 -0.03 19.64
C VAL A 228 -4.49 -0.06 20.70
N PRO A 229 -4.24 0.13 22.01
CA PRO A 229 -5.31 0.11 23.00
C PRO A 229 -6.36 1.22 22.79
N ILE A 230 -5.95 2.38 22.26
CA ILE A 230 -6.86 3.49 21.92
C ILE A 230 -7.75 3.09 20.74
N LEU A 231 -7.16 2.52 19.69
CA LEU A 231 -7.91 2.00 18.54
C LEU A 231 -8.89 0.89 18.96
N GLU A 232 -8.44 -0.07 19.76
CA GLU A 232 -9.28 -1.14 20.31
C GLU A 232 -10.46 -0.58 21.11
N ALA A 233 -10.26 0.50 21.89
CA ALA A 233 -11.35 1.17 22.61
C ALA A 233 -12.36 1.83 21.66
N LYS A 234 -11.89 2.57 20.63
CA LYS A 234 -12.77 3.17 19.60
C LYS A 234 -13.60 2.10 18.89
N VAL A 235 -12.98 0.98 18.50
CA VAL A 235 -13.66 -0.13 17.82
C VAL A 235 -14.68 -0.80 18.75
N ARG A 236 -14.35 -1.02 20.03
CA ARG A 236 -15.28 -1.55 21.04
C ARG A 236 -16.51 -0.69 21.25
N GLU A 237 -16.31 0.63 21.32
CA GLU A 237 -17.39 1.58 21.56
C GLU A 237 -18.29 1.73 20.32
N LYS A 238 -17.68 1.88 19.13
CA LYS A 238 -18.41 2.19 17.91
C LYS A 238 -18.88 0.97 17.14
N ARG A 239 -18.39 -0.22 17.47
CA ARG A 239 -18.81 -1.52 16.91
C ARG A 239 -18.91 -1.56 15.38
N PRO A 240 -17.89 -1.12 14.62
CA PRO A 240 -17.89 -1.33 13.18
C PRO A 240 -17.91 -2.84 12.86
N GLU A 241 -18.50 -3.24 11.75
CA GLU A 241 -18.51 -4.63 11.31
C GLU A 241 -17.11 -5.10 10.89
N ALA A 242 -16.42 -4.27 10.11
CA ALA A 242 -15.05 -4.51 9.71
C ALA A 242 -14.14 -3.29 9.95
N VAL A 243 -12.89 -3.59 10.25
CA VAL A 243 -11.78 -2.63 10.33
C VAL A 243 -10.78 -2.96 9.24
N CYS A 244 -10.49 -1.99 8.37
CA CYS A 244 -9.41 -2.09 7.39
C CYS A 244 -8.20 -1.28 7.83
N LEU A 245 -7.11 -1.97 8.15
CA LEU A 245 -5.82 -1.37 8.46
C LEU A 245 -5.10 -1.01 7.15
N VAL A 246 -4.97 0.29 6.87
CA VAL A 246 -4.40 0.83 5.63
C VAL A 246 -2.87 0.87 5.69
N GLY A 247 -2.28 -0.32 5.81
CA GLY A 247 -0.83 -0.53 5.77
C GLY A 247 -0.33 -1.56 6.79
N LYS A 248 0.67 -2.32 6.35
CA LYS A 248 1.34 -3.38 7.12
C LYS A 248 1.85 -2.95 8.49
N SER A 249 2.37 -1.73 8.62
CA SER A 249 2.96 -1.25 9.89
C SER A 249 1.95 -1.13 11.03
N ILE A 250 0.68 -0.86 10.71
CA ILE A 250 -0.42 -0.82 11.69
C ILE A 250 -0.70 -2.23 12.19
N TRP A 251 -0.78 -3.19 11.27
CA TRP A 251 -0.96 -4.60 11.63
C TRP A 251 0.20 -5.15 12.45
N GLU A 252 1.44 -4.79 12.12
CA GLU A 252 2.60 -5.18 12.91
C GLU A 252 2.54 -4.62 14.35
N ALA A 253 1.95 -3.45 14.57
CA ALA A 253 1.73 -2.90 15.90
C ALA A 253 0.64 -3.65 16.66
N VAL A 254 -0.52 -3.87 16.02
CA VAL A 254 -1.61 -4.70 16.57
C VAL A 254 -1.08 -6.08 16.98
N TRP A 255 -0.31 -6.74 16.10
CA TRP A 255 0.28 -8.04 16.36
C TRP A 255 1.24 -8.02 17.55
N ARG A 256 2.14 -7.03 17.63
CA ARG A 256 3.05 -6.89 18.79
C ARG A 256 2.32 -6.76 20.09
N VAL A 257 1.24 -5.95 20.13
CA VAL A 257 0.48 -5.71 21.35
C VAL A 257 -0.35 -6.92 21.75
N LYS A 258 -0.99 -7.61 20.79
CA LYS A 258 -1.86 -8.77 21.10
C LYS A 258 -1.09 -10.06 21.33
N VAL A 259 -0.01 -10.28 20.59
CA VAL A 259 0.78 -11.54 20.63
C VAL A 259 2.04 -11.41 21.49
N GLY A 260 2.49 -10.19 21.80
CA GLY A 260 3.67 -9.94 22.63
C GLY A 260 5.01 -10.07 21.92
N ARG A 261 5.02 -10.21 20.58
CA ARG A 261 6.25 -10.31 19.77
C ARG A 261 6.06 -9.76 18.36
N GLY A 262 7.16 -9.58 17.61
CA GLY A 262 7.07 -9.27 16.18
C GLY A 262 6.47 -10.40 15.36
N ILE A 263 5.74 -10.03 14.29
CA ILE A 263 5.23 -10.96 13.29
C ILE A 263 6.37 -11.44 12.39
N ARG A 264 6.41 -12.74 12.09
CA ARG A 264 7.35 -13.32 11.12
C ARG A 264 6.84 -13.12 9.69
N LYS A 265 7.72 -13.30 8.71
CA LYS A 265 7.37 -13.09 7.30
C LYS A 265 6.28 -14.06 6.84
N GLU A 266 6.34 -15.30 7.31
CA GLU A 266 5.44 -16.40 6.95
C GLU A 266 4.07 -16.27 7.63
N GLU A 267 3.98 -15.50 8.71
CA GLU A 267 2.74 -15.21 9.44
C GLU A 267 2.00 -14.00 8.85
N PHE A 268 2.71 -13.15 8.10
CA PHE A 268 2.13 -11.96 7.52
C PHE A 268 1.45 -12.27 6.18
N ARG A 269 0.18 -11.84 6.07
CA ARG A 269 -0.55 -11.78 4.81
C ARG A 269 -1.42 -10.53 4.75
N TYR A 270 -1.57 -9.96 3.55
CA TYR A 270 -2.64 -9.00 3.28
C TYR A 270 -3.99 -9.73 3.24
N GLY A 271 -5.08 -8.97 3.25
CA GLY A 271 -6.44 -9.53 3.20
C GLY A 271 -7.08 -9.69 4.57
N TRP A 272 -8.16 -10.49 4.63
CA TRP A 272 -8.86 -10.82 5.87
C TRP A 272 -7.99 -11.60 6.85
N GLN A 273 -7.90 -11.17 8.09
CA GLN A 273 -7.14 -11.84 9.15
C GLN A 273 -8.02 -12.83 9.93
N ASP A 274 -7.37 -13.69 10.70
CA ASP A 274 -8.06 -14.73 11.45
C ASP A 274 -8.98 -14.14 12.53
N GLU A 275 -10.11 -14.81 12.79
CA GLU A 275 -11.12 -14.33 13.74
C GLU A 275 -10.54 -14.09 15.12
N GLY A 276 -9.51 -14.84 15.55
CA GLY A 276 -8.76 -14.65 16.80
C GLY A 276 -8.01 -13.31 16.91
N MET A 277 -7.97 -12.52 15.83
CA MET A 277 -7.33 -11.20 15.81
C MET A 277 -8.27 -10.00 15.62
N ASN A 278 -9.58 -10.21 15.40
CA ASN A 278 -10.63 -9.18 15.50
C ASN A 278 -10.37 -8.16 16.62
N LEU A 279 -10.65 -6.89 16.32
CA LEU A 279 -10.45 -5.74 17.21
C LEU A 279 -11.72 -5.38 17.99
N GLY A 280 -11.56 -4.85 19.19
CA GLY A 280 -12.64 -4.37 20.04
C GLY A 280 -13.36 -5.47 20.82
N ARG A 281 -12.83 -6.69 20.85
CA ARG A 281 -13.44 -7.83 21.54
C ARG A 281 -13.83 -7.53 22.97
N VAL A 282 -15.04 -7.99 23.33
CA VAL A 282 -15.63 -7.97 24.67
C VAL A 282 -16.56 -9.15 24.84
N GLU A 283 -16.98 -9.41 26.08
CA GLU A 283 -18.06 -10.33 26.35
C GLU A 283 -19.32 -9.95 25.54
N GLY A 284 -19.90 -10.93 24.84
CA GLY A 284 -21.06 -10.72 23.97
C GLY A 284 -20.77 -10.10 22.60
N TRP A 285 -19.52 -9.83 22.24
CA TRP A 285 -19.15 -9.38 20.89
C TRP A 285 -17.74 -9.81 20.48
N ASP A 286 -17.64 -10.62 19.42
CA ASP A 286 -16.37 -11.16 18.89
C ASP A 286 -15.44 -10.13 18.24
N GLY A 287 -15.81 -8.86 18.30
CA GLY A 287 -15.05 -7.75 17.73
C GLY A 287 -15.27 -7.59 16.23
N ALA A 288 -14.75 -6.48 15.70
CA ALA A 288 -14.76 -6.18 14.28
C ALA A 288 -13.78 -7.06 13.51
N ARG A 289 -14.20 -7.60 12.36
CA ARG A 289 -13.32 -8.37 11.47
C ARG A 289 -12.19 -7.48 10.95
N VAL A 290 -10.96 -8.00 10.91
CA VAL A 290 -9.80 -7.22 10.47
C VAL A 290 -9.42 -7.57 9.04
N PHE A 291 -9.30 -6.54 8.21
CA PHE A 291 -8.67 -6.60 6.89
C PHE A 291 -7.36 -5.81 6.93
N VAL A 292 -6.28 -6.37 6.37
CA VAL A 292 -5.01 -5.65 6.23
C VAL A 292 -4.80 -5.29 4.77
N ALA A 293 -4.90 -4.00 4.47
CA ALA A 293 -4.68 -3.46 3.14
C ALA A 293 -3.23 -2.99 2.95
N THR A 294 -2.89 -2.75 1.70
CA THR A 294 -1.61 -2.16 1.31
C THR A 294 -1.56 -0.68 1.69
N THR A 295 -0.36 -0.14 1.86
CA THR A 295 -0.20 1.30 2.10
C THR A 295 -0.52 2.12 0.85
N THR A 296 -1.27 3.20 1.06
CA THR A 296 -1.72 4.12 -0.01
C THR A 296 -0.74 5.28 -0.25
N SER A 297 0.31 5.40 0.58
CA SER A 297 1.29 6.47 0.44
C SER A 297 2.09 6.33 -0.86
N GLY A 298 2.25 7.44 -1.58
CA GLY A 298 3.14 7.52 -2.74
C GLY A 298 4.63 7.38 -2.39
N LEU A 299 5.00 7.54 -1.10
CA LEU A 299 6.38 7.32 -0.62
C LEU A 299 6.74 5.84 -0.52
N ALA A 300 5.74 4.96 -0.46
CA ALA A 300 5.95 3.52 -0.36
C ALA A 300 6.12 2.90 -1.75
N ALA A 301 7.38 2.71 -2.15
CA ALA A 301 7.78 2.18 -3.46
C ALA A 301 7.87 0.64 -3.54
N GLY A 302 7.60 -0.07 -2.45
CA GLY A 302 7.81 -1.54 -2.38
C GLY A 302 6.77 -2.40 -3.10
N MET A 303 5.74 -1.80 -3.71
CA MET A 303 4.65 -2.52 -4.37
C MET A 303 4.09 -1.67 -5.51
N SER A 304 3.81 -2.32 -6.65
CA SER A 304 3.20 -1.68 -7.82
C SER A 304 1.76 -1.23 -7.52
N VAL A 305 1.25 -0.31 -8.32
CA VAL A 305 -0.15 0.16 -8.18
C VAL A 305 -1.15 -0.98 -8.44
N MET A 306 -0.83 -1.90 -9.35
CA MET A 306 -1.67 -3.05 -9.67
C MET A 306 -1.74 -4.04 -8.50
N GLU A 307 -0.61 -4.43 -7.92
CA GLU A 307 -0.60 -5.28 -6.72
C GLU A 307 -1.31 -4.61 -5.54
N LYS A 308 -1.17 -3.28 -5.38
CA LYS A 308 -1.95 -2.54 -4.38
C LYS A 308 -3.44 -2.71 -4.66
N ARG A 309 -3.88 -2.51 -5.90
CA ARG A 309 -5.28 -2.63 -6.31
C ARG A 309 -5.83 -4.03 -6.05
N GLU A 310 -5.11 -5.09 -6.40
CA GLU A 310 -5.58 -6.48 -6.22
C GLU A 310 -5.98 -6.77 -4.77
N VAL A 311 -5.20 -6.29 -3.80
CA VAL A 311 -5.54 -6.41 -2.37
C VAL A 311 -6.80 -5.59 -2.05
N TRP A 312 -6.92 -4.38 -2.56
CA TRP A 312 -8.09 -3.54 -2.30
C TRP A 312 -9.36 -4.08 -2.97
N ASP A 313 -9.25 -4.75 -4.12
CA ASP A 313 -10.38 -5.38 -4.81
C ASP A 313 -11.01 -6.50 -3.97
N GLU A 314 -10.24 -7.21 -3.14
CA GLU A 314 -10.78 -8.19 -2.17
C GLU A 314 -11.70 -7.53 -1.15
N LEU A 315 -11.27 -6.42 -0.55
CA LEU A 315 -12.10 -5.64 0.37
C LEU A 315 -13.31 -5.04 -0.35
N GLY A 316 -13.08 -4.52 -1.57
CA GLY A 316 -14.12 -3.92 -2.40
C GLY A 316 -15.26 -4.87 -2.73
N ARG A 317 -14.97 -6.12 -3.13
CA ARG A 317 -15.99 -7.15 -3.34
C ARG A 317 -16.87 -7.36 -2.11
N TRP A 318 -16.27 -7.40 -0.92
CA TRP A 318 -17.00 -7.55 0.32
C TRP A 318 -17.89 -6.33 0.64
N VAL A 319 -17.36 -5.10 0.47
CA VAL A 319 -18.15 -3.87 0.69
C VAL A 319 -19.32 -3.76 -0.28
N ILE A 320 -19.12 -4.11 -1.55
CA ILE A 320 -20.18 -4.11 -2.57
C ILE A 320 -21.31 -5.04 -2.15
N GLU A 321 -20.98 -6.24 -1.66
CA GLU A 321 -21.99 -7.19 -1.21
C GLU A 321 -22.73 -6.70 0.05
N ARG A 322 -22.01 -6.14 1.03
CA ARG A 322 -22.66 -5.56 2.22
C ARG A 322 -23.56 -4.37 1.91
N ARG A 323 -23.19 -3.54 0.92
CA ARG A 323 -24.06 -2.43 0.47
C ARG A 323 -25.41 -2.93 -0.06
N LYS A 324 -25.44 -4.01 -0.85
CA LYS A 324 -26.69 -4.60 -1.34
C LYS A 324 -27.58 -5.06 -0.19
N VAL A 325 -26.99 -5.72 0.81
CA VAL A 325 -27.74 -6.16 2.00
C VAL A 325 -28.36 -4.98 2.73
N TRP A 326 -27.61 -3.90 2.92
CA TRP A 326 -28.14 -2.68 3.54
C TRP A 326 -29.25 -1.99 2.74
N GLU A 327 -29.14 -1.97 1.41
CA GLU A 327 -30.19 -1.42 0.54
C GLU A 327 -31.46 -2.27 0.64
N MET A 328 -31.35 -3.60 0.71
CA MET A 328 -32.47 -4.50 0.95
C MET A 328 -33.10 -4.31 2.33
N GLU A 329 -32.30 -4.19 3.40
CA GLU A 329 -32.76 -3.94 4.77
C GLU A 329 -33.48 -2.60 4.90
N LYS A 330 -33.02 -1.55 4.20
CA LYS A 330 -33.70 -0.25 4.16
C LYS A 330 -34.98 -0.27 3.30
N GLY A 331 -34.98 -1.00 2.18
CA GLY A 331 -36.12 -1.08 1.26
C GLY A 331 -37.29 -1.91 1.79
N GLY A 332 -37.01 -3.00 2.52
CA GLY A 332 -38.04 -3.92 3.05
C GLY A 332 -38.87 -3.38 4.22
N GLY A 333 -38.56 -2.19 4.74
CA GLY A 333 -39.27 -1.57 5.87
C GLY A 333 -40.51 -0.75 5.49
N SER A 334 -40.88 -0.66 4.20
CA SER A 334 -41.92 0.26 3.71
C SER A 334 -43.26 -0.38 3.29
N ASP A 335 -43.38 -1.71 3.26
CA ASP A 335 -44.60 -2.41 2.78
C ASP A 335 -45.62 -2.79 3.89
N GLY A 336 -45.48 -2.22 5.09
CA GLY A 336 -46.20 -2.68 6.29
C GLY A 336 -47.35 -1.80 6.82
N VAL A 337 -47.77 -0.75 6.13
CA VAL A 337 -48.92 0.08 6.58
C VAL A 337 -50.02 0.05 5.53
N LYS A 338 -50.79 -1.04 5.51
CA LYS A 338 -52.18 -0.98 5.03
C LYS A 338 -53.02 -0.36 6.14
N VAL A 339 -53.48 0.85 5.88
CA VAL A 339 -54.53 1.52 6.65
C VAL A 339 -55.84 0.79 6.34
N GLU A 340 -56.44 0.18 7.36
CA GLU A 340 -57.87 -0.19 7.35
C GLU A 340 -58.75 1.02 7.64
#